data_AF-A0A2D0N9K3-F1
#
_entry.id   AF-A0A2D0N9K3-F1
#
_cell.length_a   1.000
_cell.length_b   1.000
_cell.length_c   1.000
_cell.angle_alpha   90.00
_cell.angle_beta   90.00
_cell.angle_gamma   90.00
#
_symmetry.space_group_name_H-M   'P 1'
#
loop_
_entity.id
_entity.type
_entity.pdbx_description
1 polymer ?
#
loop_
_entity_poly.entity_id
_entity_poly.type
_entity_poly.pdbx_seq_one_letter_code
_entity_poly.pdbx_strand_id
1 'polypeptide(L)'
;MRNILLYALLALLPAMASGQSKYITQFYNHYKAQEEVTNLNLRGFVLSLASTFTDDKDAKKILRKVSHLRLLMMEDENLVSPQQYTSLIRGIKSDHFEELMMLREENQRIEFFLREEGETITDVLMLLHGDGEFLMLSLEGALKFSDLNNLKLDIDGGEHFSKIPDRKPKA
;
A
#
# COMPACT_ATOMS: atom_id res chain seq x y z
N MET A 1 30.92 -4.89 -38.64
CA MET A 1 30.94 -3.82 -37.61
C MET A 1 29.53 -3.30 -37.28
N ARG A 2 28.67 -3.01 -38.27
CA ARG A 2 27.29 -2.52 -38.04
C ARG A 2 26.40 -3.43 -37.17
N ASN A 3 26.57 -4.74 -37.28
CA ASN A 3 25.72 -5.71 -36.56
C ASN A 3 26.21 -5.97 -35.12
N ILE A 4 27.49 -5.73 -34.82
CA ILE A 4 28.06 -5.96 -33.48
C ILE A 4 27.57 -4.90 -32.49
N LEU A 5 27.42 -3.64 -32.96
CA LEU A 5 26.81 -2.56 -32.18
C LEU A 5 25.33 -2.83 -31.83
N LEU A 6 24.59 -3.49 -32.74
CA LEU A 6 23.20 -3.86 -32.52
C LEU A 6 23.04 -4.96 -31.46
N TYR A 7 23.92 -5.96 -31.46
CA TYR A 7 23.91 -7.00 -30.42
C TYR A 7 24.37 -6.48 -29.05
N ALA A 8 25.31 -5.53 -29.01
CA ALA A 8 25.73 -4.87 -27.78
C ALA A 8 24.62 -4.00 -27.16
N LEU A 9 23.79 -3.34 -27.99
CA LEU A 9 22.65 -2.55 -27.54
C LEU A 9 21.50 -3.42 -27.01
N LEU A 10 21.28 -4.60 -27.61
CA LEU A 10 20.24 -5.55 -27.18
C LEU A 10 20.59 -6.25 -25.85
N ALA A 11 21.88 -6.41 -25.55
CA ALA A 11 22.38 -7.00 -24.31
C ALA A 11 22.21 -6.09 -23.07
N LEU A 12 21.92 -4.80 -23.26
CA LEU A 12 21.68 -3.82 -22.17
C LEU A 12 20.21 -3.72 -21.74
N LEU A 13 19.28 -4.32 -22.49
CA LEU A 13 17.84 -4.28 -22.21
C LEU A 13 17.39 -5.02 -20.92
N PRO A 14 17.99 -6.13 -20.46
CA PRO A 14 17.49 -6.81 -19.26
C PRO A 14 17.82 -6.09 -17.94
N ALA A 15 18.64 -5.03 -17.96
CA ALA A 15 19.00 -4.27 -16.75
C ALA A 15 17.93 -3.25 -16.29
N MET A 16 16.87 -3.02 -17.08
CA MET A 16 15.82 -2.04 -16.75
C MET A 16 14.53 -2.65 -16.17
N ALA A 17 14.53 -3.94 -15.80
CA ALA A 17 13.35 -4.62 -15.24
C ALA A 17 13.22 -4.53 -13.70
N SER A 18 14.13 -3.81 -13.03
CA SER A 18 14.15 -3.66 -11.58
C SER A 18 13.45 -2.36 -11.18
N GLY A 19 12.17 -2.45 -10.82
CA GLY A 19 11.42 -1.28 -10.34
C GLY A 19 9.93 -1.49 -10.07
N GLN A 20 9.37 -2.67 -10.35
CA GLN A 20 8.00 -2.96 -9.91
C GLN A 20 8.04 -3.38 -8.45
N SER A 21 7.43 -2.58 -7.57
CA SER A 21 7.07 -2.98 -6.21
C SER A 21 6.26 -4.27 -6.26
N LYS A 22 6.99 -5.37 -6.09
CA LYS A 22 6.53 -6.69 -6.51
C LYS A 22 5.82 -7.40 -5.37
N TYR A 23 6.24 -7.18 -4.13
CA TYR A 23 5.77 -7.98 -3.00
C TYR A 23 4.32 -7.70 -2.62
N ILE A 24 3.94 -6.43 -2.40
CA ILE A 24 2.56 -6.05 -2.06
C ILE A 24 1.60 -6.46 -3.17
N THR A 25 1.96 -6.18 -4.42
CA THR A 25 1.15 -6.55 -5.59
C THR A 25 1.01 -8.07 -5.74
N GLN A 26 2.08 -8.84 -5.51
CA GLN A 26 2.03 -10.30 -5.55
C GLN A 26 1.16 -10.86 -4.43
N PHE A 27 1.33 -10.36 -3.20
CA PHE A 27 0.52 -10.75 -2.06
C PHE A 27 -0.96 -10.48 -2.33
N TYR A 28 -1.30 -9.27 -2.79
CA TYR A 28 -2.66 -8.92 -3.21
C TYR A 28 -3.21 -9.91 -4.24
N ASN A 29 -2.45 -10.17 -5.31
CA ASN A 29 -2.89 -11.06 -6.39
C ASN A 29 -3.05 -12.52 -5.94
N HIS A 30 -2.34 -12.96 -4.91
CA HIS A 30 -2.45 -14.31 -4.37
C HIS A 30 -3.80 -14.55 -3.67
N TYR A 31 -4.31 -13.55 -2.94
CA TYR A 31 -5.54 -13.70 -2.14
C TYR A 31 -6.79 -13.11 -2.79
N LYS A 32 -6.69 -12.12 -3.68
CA LYS A 32 -7.87 -11.39 -4.22
C LYS A 32 -8.92 -12.25 -4.95
N ALA A 33 -8.61 -13.50 -5.28
CA ALA A 33 -9.49 -14.39 -6.03
C ALA A 33 -10.14 -15.48 -5.15
N GLN A 34 -9.87 -15.49 -3.85
CA GLN A 34 -10.53 -16.39 -2.90
C GLN A 34 -11.96 -15.89 -2.64
N GLU A 35 -12.89 -16.81 -2.38
CA GLU A 35 -14.32 -16.49 -2.25
C GLU A 35 -14.61 -15.66 -1.00
N GLU A 36 -13.84 -15.88 0.06
CA GLU A 36 -13.96 -15.24 1.38
C GLU A 36 -13.21 -13.89 1.45
N VAL A 37 -12.67 -13.40 0.32
CA VAL A 37 -11.85 -12.20 0.27
C VAL A 37 -12.58 -11.05 -0.43
N THR A 38 -12.94 -10.04 0.35
CA THR A 38 -13.38 -8.75 -0.18
C THR A 38 -12.16 -7.98 -0.69
N ASN A 39 -12.20 -7.56 -1.96
CA ASN A 39 -11.10 -6.83 -2.56
C ASN A 39 -11.56 -5.66 -3.42
N LEU A 40 -10.77 -4.60 -3.42
CA LEU A 40 -10.97 -3.40 -4.23
C LEU A 40 -9.64 -2.98 -4.85
N ASN A 41 -9.64 -2.70 -6.15
CA ASN A 41 -8.48 -2.16 -6.86
C ASN A 41 -8.91 -0.98 -7.72
N LEU A 42 -8.55 0.23 -7.28
CA LEU A 42 -8.87 1.46 -7.99
C LEU A 42 -7.59 2.09 -8.54
N ARG A 43 -7.65 2.47 -9.81
CA ARG A 43 -6.61 3.25 -10.47
C ARG A 43 -6.93 4.73 -10.41
N GLY A 44 -5.92 5.58 -10.59
CA GLY A 44 -6.00 7.03 -10.46
C GLY A 44 -7.12 7.68 -11.26
N PHE A 45 -7.51 7.15 -12.42
CA PHE A 45 -8.67 7.66 -13.15
C PHE A 45 -9.98 7.50 -12.36
N VAL A 46 -10.24 6.32 -11.80
CA VAL A 46 -11.47 6.05 -11.02
C VAL A 46 -11.46 6.86 -9.72
N LEU A 47 -10.30 6.98 -9.07
CA LEU A 47 -10.14 7.81 -7.87
C LEU A 47 -10.34 9.29 -8.17
N SER A 48 -9.84 9.77 -9.31
CA SER A 48 -10.07 11.13 -9.78
C SER A 48 -11.55 11.39 -10.06
N LEU A 49 -12.25 10.45 -10.68
CA LEU A 49 -13.70 10.52 -10.86
C LEU A 49 -14.42 10.55 -9.51
N ALA A 50 -14.09 9.65 -8.57
CA ALA A 50 -14.66 9.66 -7.21
C ALA A 50 -14.47 11.02 -6.52
N SER A 51 -13.32 11.68 -6.72
CA SER A 51 -13.04 13.02 -6.17
C SER A 51 -14.00 14.13 -6.68
N THR A 52 -14.71 13.89 -7.78
CA THR A 52 -15.72 14.83 -8.32
C THR A 52 -17.10 14.66 -7.69
N PHE A 53 -17.38 13.50 -7.11
CA PHE A 53 -18.66 13.17 -6.47
C PHE A 53 -18.67 13.40 -4.95
N THR A 54 -17.51 13.66 -4.35
CA THR A 54 -17.41 14.02 -2.94
C THR A 54 -17.36 15.53 -2.73
N ASP A 55 -18.13 16.01 -1.76
CA ASP A 55 -18.11 17.39 -1.26
C ASP A 55 -17.06 17.60 -0.16
N ASP A 56 -16.47 16.52 0.35
CA ASP A 56 -15.37 16.58 1.31
C ASP A 56 -14.09 17.06 0.62
N LYS A 57 -13.62 18.25 1.02
CA LYS A 57 -12.44 18.91 0.47
C LYS A 57 -11.14 18.15 0.76
N ASP A 58 -11.05 17.51 1.92
CA ASP A 58 -9.85 16.78 2.34
C ASP A 58 -9.77 15.45 1.60
N ALA A 59 -10.88 14.72 1.53
CA ALA A 59 -10.98 13.50 0.72
C ALA A 59 -10.66 13.78 -0.76
N LYS A 60 -11.21 14.87 -1.32
CA LYS A 60 -10.95 15.29 -2.70
C LYS A 60 -9.48 15.59 -2.98
N LYS A 61 -8.80 16.24 -2.03
CA LYS A 61 -7.37 16.57 -2.15
C LYS A 61 -6.51 15.31 -2.15
N ILE A 62 -6.81 14.35 -1.27
CA ILE A 62 -6.09 13.08 -1.19
C ILE A 62 -6.34 12.25 -2.44
N LEU A 63 -7.60 12.03 -2.83
CA LEU A 63 -7.97 11.20 -3.99
C LEU A 63 -7.28 11.64 -5.29
N ARG A 64 -7.03 12.95 -5.46
CA ARG A 64 -6.31 13.49 -6.62
C ARG A 64 -4.81 13.21 -6.63
N LYS A 65 -4.23 12.90 -5.47
CA LYS A 65 -2.81 12.57 -5.28
C LYS A 65 -2.55 11.07 -5.34
N VAL A 66 -3.60 10.25 -5.23
CA VAL A 66 -3.51 8.78 -5.29
C VAL A 66 -3.57 8.30 -6.74
N SER A 67 -2.56 7.53 -7.14
CA SER A 67 -2.49 6.88 -8.45
C SER A 67 -3.01 5.43 -8.42
N HIS A 68 -2.97 4.77 -7.27
CA HIS A 68 -3.43 3.40 -7.08
C HIS A 68 -3.92 3.19 -5.64
N LEU A 69 -5.08 2.56 -5.49
CA LEU A 69 -5.60 2.10 -4.20
C LEU A 69 -5.90 0.60 -4.31
N ARG A 70 -5.38 -0.18 -3.38
CA ARG A 70 -5.70 -1.61 -3.21
C ARG A 70 -6.18 -1.83 -1.79
N LEU A 71 -7.35 -2.46 -1.65
CA LEU A 71 -7.86 -2.98 -0.41
C LEU A 71 -8.03 -4.49 -0.57
N LEU A 72 -7.56 -5.23 0.43
CA LEU A 72 -7.84 -6.65 0.59
C LEU A 72 -8.28 -6.86 2.04
N MET A 73 -9.42 -7.50 2.21
CA MET A 73 -10.07 -7.69 3.50
C MET A 73 -10.57 -9.12 3.60
N MET A 74 -10.34 -9.70 4.78
CA MET A 74 -10.83 -11.01 5.17
C MET A 74 -11.58 -10.80 6.47
N GLU A 75 -12.88 -11.02 6.42
CA GLU A 75 -13.78 -10.97 7.57
C GLU A 75 -14.13 -12.40 7.98
N ASP A 76 -14.31 -12.63 9.27
CA ASP A 76 -14.63 -13.93 9.89
C ASP A 76 -13.55 -15.03 9.79
N GLU A 77 -12.77 -15.09 8.71
CA GLU A 77 -11.67 -16.05 8.53
C GLU A 77 -10.41 -15.39 7.97
N ASN A 78 -9.32 -15.45 8.74
CA ASN A 78 -8.01 -14.99 8.27
C ASN A 78 -7.24 -16.11 7.55
N LEU A 79 -7.17 -16.02 6.22
CA LEU A 79 -6.43 -16.96 5.37
C LEU A 79 -4.90 -16.76 5.42
N VAL A 80 -4.42 -15.69 6.04
CA VAL A 80 -3.00 -15.34 6.13
C VAL A 80 -2.38 -15.94 7.40
N SER A 81 -1.69 -17.07 7.23
CA SER A 81 -0.94 -17.69 8.33
C SER A 81 0.13 -16.74 8.92
N PRO A 82 0.54 -16.93 10.18
CA PRO A 82 1.62 -16.15 10.79
C PRO A 82 2.94 -16.17 9.99
N GLN A 83 3.24 -17.29 9.32
CA GLN A 83 4.43 -17.42 8.48
C GLN A 83 4.31 -16.62 7.18
N GLN A 84 3.13 -16.61 6.55
CA GLN A 84 2.86 -15.77 5.38
C GLN A 84 2.90 -14.29 5.75
N TYR A 85 2.31 -13.91 6.89
CA TYR A 85 2.35 -12.54 7.39
C TYR A 85 3.79 -12.08 7.65
N THR A 86 4.58 -12.90 8.34
CA THR A 86 6.00 -12.59 8.60
C THR A 86 6.79 -12.43 7.30
N SER A 87 6.48 -13.25 6.29
CA SER A 87 7.11 -13.17 4.96
C SER A 87 6.71 -11.90 4.22
N LEU A 88 5.44 -11.48 4.31
CA LEU A 88 4.95 -10.20 3.81
C LEU A 88 5.72 -9.04 4.43
N ILE A 89 5.84 -8.99 5.76
CA ILE A 89 6.59 -7.94 6.47
C ILE A 89 8.05 -7.87 6.03
N ARG A 90 8.72 -9.03 5.86
CA ARG A 90 10.10 -9.06 5.35
C ARG A 90 10.17 -8.52 3.91
N GLY A 91 9.23 -8.90 3.06
CA GLY A 91 9.14 -8.41 1.68
C GLY A 91 8.97 -6.90 1.61
N ILE A 92 8.07 -6.35 2.42
CA ILE A 92 7.82 -4.90 2.56
C ILE A 92 9.11 -4.18 2.98
N LYS A 93 9.77 -4.62 4.06
CA LYS A 93 11.02 -4.00 4.54
C LYS A 93 12.16 -4.11 3.52
N SER A 94 12.19 -5.17 2.71
CA SER A 94 13.15 -5.29 1.61
C SER A 94 12.86 -4.38 0.42
N ASP A 95 11.62 -3.91 0.28
CA ASP A 95 11.16 -2.99 -0.79
C ASP A 95 11.18 -1.51 -0.34
N HIS A 96 12.09 -1.18 0.58
CA HIS A 96 12.35 0.17 1.09
C HIS A 96 11.18 0.85 1.84
N PHE A 97 10.24 0.07 2.36
CA PHE A 97 9.24 0.59 3.28
C PHE A 97 9.82 0.74 4.70
N GLU A 98 9.61 1.91 5.29
CA GLU A 98 9.89 2.21 6.69
C GLU A 98 8.64 2.03 7.54
N GLU A 99 8.78 1.40 8.70
CA GLU A 99 7.71 1.28 9.69
C GLU A 99 7.49 2.63 10.36
N LEU A 100 6.30 3.22 10.19
CA LEU A 100 5.94 4.48 10.80
C LEU A 100 5.46 4.28 12.23
N MET A 101 4.57 3.30 12.43
CA MET A 101 4.03 2.96 13.73
C MET A 101 3.49 1.53 13.73
N MET A 102 3.42 0.95 14.92
CA MET A 102 2.83 -0.36 15.16
C MET A 102 2.03 -0.30 16.46
N LEU A 103 0.79 -0.77 16.41
CA LEU A 103 -0.10 -0.91 17.54
C LEU A 103 -0.37 -2.39 17.78
N ARG A 104 -0.37 -2.78 19.05
CA ARG A 104 -0.80 -4.11 19.49
C ARG A 104 -2.00 -3.93 20.38
N GLU A 105 -3.09 -4.57 20.00
CA GLU A 105 -4.27 -4.76 20.83
C GLU A 105 -4.37 -6.26 21.15
N GLU A 106 -5.27 -6.65 22.06
CA GLU A 106 -5.23 -7.98 22.68
C GLU A 106 -5.18 -9.14 21.66
N ASN A 107 -5.91 -9.03 20.55
CA ASN A 107 -5.99 -10.07 19.51
C ASN A 107 -5.64 -9.58 18.10
N GLN A 108 -5.09 -8.37 17.97
CA GLN A 108 -4.76 -7.81 16.65
C GLN A 108 -3.50 -6.95 16.66
N ARG A 109 -2.81 -6.95 15.53
CA ARG A 109 -1.66 -6.10 15.25
C ARG A 109 -1.97 -5.20 14.07
N ILE A 110 -1.78 -3.90 14.26
CA ILE A 110 -1.94 -2.88 13.22
C ILE A 110 -0.57 -2.26 12.95
N GLU A 111 -0.12 -2.30 11.70
CA GLU A 111 1.18 -1.77 11.29
C GLU A 111 1.01 -0.81 10.11
N PHE A 112 1.66 0.35 10.20
CA PHE A 112 1.72 1.35 9.14
C PHE A 112 3.13 1.46 8.61
N PHE A 113 3.25 1.41 7.29
CA PHE A 113 4.50 1.56 6.57
C PHE A 113 4.40 2.66 5.53
N LEU A 114 5.52 3.35 5.31
CA LEU A 114 5.67 4.37 4.29
C LEU A 114 6.87 4.05 3.40
N ARG A 115 6.77 4.41 2.12
CA ARG A 115 7.93 4.55 1.24
C ARG A 115 8.06 6.00 0.81
N GLU A 116 9.27 6.53 0.88
CA GLU A 116 9.56 7.94 0.62
C GLU A 116 10.63 8.08 -0.48
N GLU A 117 10.43 9.06 -1.36
CA GLU A 117 11.44 9.55 -2.30
C GLU A 117 11.66 11.05 -2.03
N GLY A 118 12.73 11.36 -1.29
CA GLY A 118 12.98 12.71 -0.80
C GLY A 118 11.91 13.14 0.22
N GLU A 119 11.17 14.20 -0.08
CA GLU A 119 10.06 14.69 0.76
C GLU A 119 8.69 14.14 0.35
N THR A 120 8.65 13.31 -0.70
CA THR A 120 7.39 12.74 -1.23
C THR A 120 7.19 11.35 -0.68
N ILE A 121 6.04 11.11 -0.07
CA ILE A 121 5.58 9.78 0.29
C ILE A 121 4.97 9.16 -0.97
N THR A 122 5.64 8.16 -1.51
CA THR A 122 5.25 7.45 -2.73
C THR A 122 4.26 6.33 -2.45
N ASP A 123 4.37 5.71 -1.27
CA ASP A 123 3.50 4.63 -0.86
C ASP A 123 3.11 4.72 0.61
N VAL A 124 1.87 4.36 0.90
CA VAL A 124 1.34 4.13 2.24
C VAL A 124 0.78 2.71 2.27
N LEU A 125 1.17 1.95 3.28
CA LEU A 125 0.66 0.61 3.52
C LEU A 125 0.18 0.50 4.96
N MET A 126 -1.06 0.05 5.14
CA MET A 126 -1.60 -0.38 6.42
C MET A 126 -1.85 -1.88 6.36
N LEU A 127 -1.42 -2.58 7.41
CA LEU A 127 -1.71 -3.97 7.65
C LEU A 127 -2.41 -4.14 9.01
N LEU A 128 -3.46 -4.94 9.02
CA LEU A 128 -4.09 -5.44 10.23
C LEU A 128 -4.03 -6.97 10.18
N HIS A 129 -3.52 -7.58 11.24
CA HIS A 129 -3.45 -9.04 11.38
C HIS A 129 -3.99 -9.45 12.75
N GLY A 130 -5.14 -10.11 12.75
CA GLY A 130 -5.77 -10.68 13.94
C GLY A 130 -6.14 -12.16 13.74
N ASP A 131 -6.67 -12.80 14.78
CA ASP A 131 -6.92 -14.25 14.76
C ASP A 131 -8.02 -14.67 13.76
N GLY A 132 -8.96 -13.78 13.42
CA GLY A 132 -10.03 -14.03 12.45
C GLY A 132 -10.16 -12.97 11.36
N GLU A 133 -9.30 -11.96 11.36
CA GLU A 133 -9.38 -10.84 10.44
C GLU A 133 -8.02 -10.49 9.86
N PHE A 134 -8.03 -10.08 8.59
CA PHE A 134 -6.87 -9.52 7.93
C PHE A 134 -7.28 -8.38 7.02
N LEU A 135 -6.57 -7.25 7.13
CA LEU A 135 -6.74 -6.11 6.25
C LEU A 135 -5.39 -5.68 5.69
N MET A 136 -5.36 -5.45 4.39
CA MET A 136 -4.26 -4.79 3.70
C MET A 136 -4.81 -3.64 2.87
N LEU A 137 -4.37 -2.43 3.21
CA LEU A 137 -4.67 -1.23 2.47
C LEU A 137 -3.36 -0.63 1.94
N SER A 138 -3.21 -0.62 0.62
CA SER A 138 -2.05 -0.10 -0.08
C SER A 138 -2.47 1.07 -0.97
N LEU A 139 -1.78 2.19 -0.81
CA LEU A 139 -2.00 3.42 -1.54
C LEU A 139 -0.68 3.84 -2.18
N GLU A 140 -0.68 4.04 -3.50
CA GLU A 140 0.44 4.59 -4.26
C GLU A 140 0.06 6.01 -4.72
N GLY A 141 0.98 6.97 -4.68
CA GLY A 141 0.68 8.34 -5.05
C GLY A 141 1.83 9.32 -4.85
N ALA A 142 1.48 10.61 -4.81
CA ALA A 142 2.40 11.70 -4.50
C ALA A 142 1.87 12.45 -3.27
N LEU A 143 2.13 11.88 -2.09
CA LEU A 143 1.63 12.38 -0.82
C LEU A 143 2.71 13.14 -0.05
N LYS A 144 2.26 13.97 0.89
CA LYS A 144 3.09 14.55 1.96
C LYS A 144 2.62 14.00 3.29
N PHE A 145 3.46 14.10 4.31
CA PHE A 145 3.09 13.69 5.67
C PHE A 145 1.81 14.39 6.16
N SER A 146 1.63 15.67 5.82
CA SER A 146 0.41 16.42 6.15
C SER A 146 -0.85 15.92 5.45
N ASP A 147 -0.75 15.12 4.39
CA ASP A 147 -1.90 14.47 3.77
C ASP A 147 -2.30 13.20 4.54
N LEU A 148 -1.39 12.55 5.28
CA LEU A 148 -1.68 11.35 6.08
C LEU A 148 -2.60 11.66 7.27
N ASN A 149 -2.43 12.82 7.91
CA ASN A 149 -3.30 13.24 9.02
C ASN A 149 -4.76 13.44 8.57
N ASN A 150 -4.97 13.61 7.25
CA ASN A 150 -6.28 13.81 6.65
C ASN A 150 -6.85 12.53 6.04
N LEU A 151 -6.13 11.39 6.15
CA LEU A 151 -6.60 10.10 5.65
C LEU A 151 -7.69 9.56 6.58
N LYS A 152 -8.90 10.12 6.49
CA LYS A 152 -10.12 9.54 7.04
C LYS A 152 -10.85 8.87 5.90
N LEU A 153 -10.37 7.70 5.49
CA LEU A 153 -11.06 6.94 4.46
C LEU A 153 -12.26 6.25 5.09
N ASP A 154 -13.48 6.53 4.61
CA ASP A 154 -14.72 5.86 5.05
C ASP A 154 -14.84 4.48 4.40
N ILE A 155 -13.86 3.63 4.71
CA ILE A 155 -13.73 2.25 4.26
C ILE A 155 -13.51 1.44 5.54
N ASP A 156 -13.91 0.18 5.65
CA ASP A 156 -13.83 -0.63 6.89
C ASP A 156 -12.39 -0.90 7.45
N GLY A 157 -11.37 -0.14 7.01
CA GLY A 157 -10.05 0.00 7.66
C GLY A 157 -9.68 1.44 8.03
N GLY A 158 -10.60 2.37 7.85
CA GLY A 158 -10.49 3.81 7.96
C GLY A 158 -10.36 4.34 9.38
N GLU A 159 -11.10 3.71 10.29
CA GLU A 159 -11.20 4.13 11.68
C GLU A 159 -9.83 4.14 12.37
N HIS A 160 -8.93 3.26 11.95
CA HIS A 160 -7.60 3.11 12.50
C HIS A 160 -6.60 4.19 12.05
N PHE A 161 -6.86 4.93 10.97
CA PHE A 161 -6.00 6.04 10.54
C PHE A 161 -6.00 7.22 11.52
N SER A 162 -7.05 7.33 12.35
CA SER A 162 -7.13 8.33 13.42
C SER A 162 -6.01 8.19 14.47
N LYS A 163 -5.33 7.04 14.52
CA LYS A 163 -4.25 6.74 15.46
C LYS A 163 -2.86 7.14 14.94
N ILE A 164 -2.73 7.63 13.70
CA ILE A 164 -1.45 8.08 13.12
C ILE A 164 -0.95 9.35 13.82
N PRO A 165 0.34 9.42 14.22
CA PRO A 165 0.92 10.63 14.81
C PRO A 165 1.02 11.78 13.78
N ASP A 166 0.78 13.01 14.23
CA ASP A 166 0.78 14.22 13.39
C ASP A 166 2.10 14.53 12.67
N ARG A 167 3.21 13.90 13.08
CA ARG A 167 4.55 14.07 12.52
C ARG A 167 5.29 12.73 12.56
N LYS A 168 6.23 12.54 11.61
CA LYS A 168 7.15 11.39 11.61
C LYS A 168 7.84 11.30 12.98
N PRO A 169 7.74 10.16 13.70
CA PRO A 169 8.48 9.96 14.93
C PRO A 169 9.97 10.16 14.65
N LYS A 170 10.66 10.94 15.49
CA LYS A 170 12.12 11.00 15.43
C LYS A 170 12.64 9.64 15.88
N ALA A 171 13.34 8.94 14.98
CA ALA A 171 14.09 7.74 15.31
C ALA A 171 15.17 8.01 16.36
#